data_AF-A0A2D0N1N7-F1
#
_entry.id   AF-A0A2D0N1N7-F1
#
_cell.length_a   1.000
_cell.length_b   1.000
_cell.length_c   1.000
_cell.angle_alpha   90.00
_cell.angle_beta   90.00
_cell.angle_gamma   90.00
#
_symmetry.space_group_name_H-M   'P 1'
#
loop_
_entity.id
_entity.type
_entity.pdbx_description
1 polymer ?
#
loop_
_entity_poly.entity_id
_entity_poly.type
_entity_poly.pdbx_seq_one_letter_code
_entity_poly.pdbx_strand_id
1 'polypeptide(L)'
;MDKRILIGAGVGLVLGLIEMFLFTQGNGGILWLIMGVVAGAAIGFASTRPFGINFLVLSFLIGLVLYLVVAANTGQYLDDILTGGITGLLIGLGVKYMARTEVA
;
A
#
# COMPACT_ATOMS: atom_id res chain seq x y z
N MET A 1 8.32 6.93 -17.19
CA MET A 1 7.82 6.33 -15.93
C MET A 1 6.31 6.44 -15.96
N ASP A 2 5.58 5.34 -15.75
CA ASP A 2 4.11 5.36 -15.82
C ASP A 2 3.55 6.19 -14.66
N LYS A 3 2.64 7.13 -14.95
CA LYS A 3 2.04 8.03 -13.95
C LYS A 3 1.32 7.25 -12.84
N ARG A 4 0.81 6.05 -13.13
CA ARG A 4 0.14 5.19 -12.15
C ARG A 4 1.05 4.77 -11.01
N ILE A 5 2.36 4.64 -11.25
CA ILE A 5 3.35 4.34 -10.21
C ILE A 5 3.49 5.54 -9.26
N LEU A 6 3.52 6.75 -9.81
CA LEU A 6 3.57 7.99 -9.00
C LEU A 6 2.28 8.21 -8.21
N ILE A 7 1.12 7.97 -8.84
CA ILE A 7 -0.18 8.02 -8.16
C ILE A 7 -0.21 6.99 -7.03
N GLY A 8 0.21 5.75 -7.29
CA GLY A 8 0.30 4.71 -6.27
C GLY A 8 1.21 5.08 -5.12
N ALA A 9 2.43 5.56 -5.40
CA ALA A 9 3.36 6.03 -4.38
C ALA A 9 2.80 7.22 -3.59
N GLY A 10 2.07 8.13 -4.24
CA GLY A 10 1.41 9.27 -3.58
C GLY A 10 0.28 8.85 -2.65
N VAL A 11 -0.60 7.95 -3.09
CA VAL A 11 -1.66 7.39 -2.23
C VAL A 11 -1.06 6.59 -1.07
N GLY A 12 -0.03 5.80 -1.36
CA GLY A 12 0.72 5.04 -0.36
C GLY A 12 1.44 5.94 0.65
N LEU A 13 1.95 7.10 0.22
CA LEU A 13 2.53 8.11 1.11
C LEU A 13 1.49 8.66 2.08
N VAL A 14 0.30 9.03 1.57
CA VAL A 14 -0.78 9.57 2.41
C VAL A 14 -1.22 8.54 3.44
N LEU A 15 -1.45 7.29 3.04
CA LEU A 15 -1.85 6.23 3.96
C LEU A 15 -0.71 5.86 4.93
N GLY A 16 0.53 5.77 4.44
CA GLY A 16 1.70 5.52 5.30
C GLY A 16 1.94 6.63 6.33
N LEU A 17 1.61 7.90 6.01
CA LEU A 17 1.63 8.99 7.00
C LEU A 17 0.55 8.79 8.06
N ILE A 18 -0.67 8.45 7.65
CA ILE A 18 -1.77 8.18 8.60
C ILE A 18 -1.38 7.03 9.53
N GLU A 19 -0.90 5.92 8.98
CA GLU A 19 -0.43 4.77 9.75
C GLU A 19 0.73 5.10 10.66
N MET A 20 1.71 5.87 10.15
CA MET A 20 2.82 6.34 10.96
C MET A 20 2.29 7.04 12.21
N PHE A 21 1.28 7.92 12.11
CA PHE A 21 0.69 8.63 13.25
C PHE A 21 -0.20 7.75 14.14
N LEU A 22 -0.90 6.77 13.56
CA LEU A 22 -1.76 5.85 14.33
C LEU A 22 -0.96 4.81 15.12
N PHE A 23 0.17 4.37 14.58
CA PHE A 23 0.99 3.29 15.12
C PHE A 23 2.34 3.80 15.67
N THR A 24 2.52 5.11 15.87
CA THR A 24 3.78 5.72 16.35
C THR A 24 4.13 5.44 17.82
N GLN A 25 3.37 4.61 18.54
CA GLN A 25 3.65 4.36 19.95
C GLN A 25 4.97 3.58 20.21
N GLY A 26 5.80 3.36 19.19
CA GLY A 26 7.15 2.81 19.31
C GLY A 26 8.11 3.24 18.19
N ASN A 27 9.35 2.73 18.24
CA ASN A 27 10.51 3.07 17.39
C ASN A 27 10.35 2.71 15.88
N GLY A 28 9.14 2.37 15.43
CA GLY A 28 8.84 1.85 14.09
C GLY A 28 8.06 2.80 13.17
N GLY A 29 7.68 4.01 13.59
CA GLY A 29 6.81 4.91 12.81
C GLY A 29 7.29 5.17 11.37
N ILE A 30 8.59 5.36 11.18
CA ILE A 30 9.18 5.57 9.84
C ILE A 30 9.04 4.32 8.95
N LEU A 31 9.07 3.12 9.53
CA LEU A 31 8.89 1.88 8.78
C LEU A 31 7.48 1.82 8.17
N TRP A 32 6.45 2.18 8.93
CA TRP A 32 5.06 2.26 8.42
C TRP A 32 4.95 3.20 7.22
N LEU A 33 5.56 4.39 7.30
CA LEU A 33 5.61 5.34 6.20
C LEU A 33 6.28 4.76 4.95
N ILE A 34 7.48 4.19 5.12
CA ILE A 34 8.26 3.61 4.00
C ILE A 34 7.49 2.46 3.36
N MET A 35 6.90 1.57 4.17
CA MET A 35 6.15 0.43 3.67
C MET A 35 4.88 0.85 2.93
N GLY A 36 4.18 1.88 3.40
CA GLY A 36 3.05 2.47 2.68
C GLY A 36 3.45 3.00 1.30
N VAL A 37 4.56 3.74 1.19
CA VAL A 37 5.08 4.25 -0.09
C VAL A 37 5.48 3.12 -1.04
N VAL A 38 6.20 2.11 -0.53
CA VAL A 38 6.65 0.96 -1.32
C VAL A 38 5.47 0.13 -1.82
N ALA A 39 4.49 -0.14 -0.95
CA ALA A 39 3.24 -0.79 -1.33
C ALA A 39 2.48 0.02 -2.37
N GLY A 40 2.41 1.33 -2.19
CA GLY A 40 1.89 2.30 -3.14
C GLY A 40 2.49 2.15 -4.54
N ALA A 41 3.82 2.22 -4.63
CA ALA A 41 4.54 2.10 -5.88
C ALA A 41 4.35 0.70 -6.52
N ALA A 42 4.37 -0.36 -5.73
CA ALA A 42 4.16 -1.74 -6.19
C ALA A 42 2.75 -1.95 -6.77
N ILE A 43 1.71 -1.43 -6.10
CA ILE A 43 0.32 -1.49 -6.56
C ILE A 43 0.11 -0.62 -7.80
N GLY A 44 0.70 0.58 -7.81
CA GLY A 44 0.72 1.46 -8.98
C GLY A 44 1.35 0.78 -10.18
N PHE A 45 2.49 0.12 -10.01
CA PHE A 45 3.10 -0.71 -11.06
C PHE A 45 2.20 -1.87 -11.45
N ALA A 46 1.59 -2.55 -10.49
CA ALA A 46 0.72 -3.69 -10.77
C ALA A 46 -0.50 -3.29 -11.63
N SER A 47 -0.99 -2.05 -11.47
CA SER A 47 -2.09 -1.52 -12.28
C SER A 47 -1.74 -1.27 -13.76
N THR A 48 -0.45 -1.29 -14.11
CA THR A 48 0.02 -1.12 -15.50
C THR A 48 0.03 -2.43 -16.28
N ARG A 49 -0.06 -3.57 -15.59
CA ARG A 49 0.08 -4.90 -16.19
C ARG A 49 -1.27 -5.64 -16.18
N PRO A 50 -1.59 -6.37 -17.26
CA PRO A 50 -2.77 -7.21 -17.29
C PRO A 50 -2.51 -8.49 -16.48
N PHE A 51 -2.86 -8.48 -15.20
CA PHE A 51 -2.88 -9.68 -14.38
C PHE A 51 -4.20 -10.43 -14.54
N GLY A 52 -4.17 -11.76 -14.55
CA GLY A 52 -5.36 -12.62 -14.64
C GLY A 52 -6.20 -12.68 -13.36
N ILE A 53 -5.89 -11.86 -12.35
CA ILE A 53 -6.60 -11.79 -11.08
C ILE A 53 -7.20 -10.41 -10.87
N ASN A 54 -8.24 -10.33 -10.03
CA ASN A 54 -8.88 -9.06 -9.71
C ASN A 54 -7.85 -8.10 -9.09
N PHE A 55 -7.75 -6.89 -9.65
CA PHE A 55 -6.77 -5.89 -9.21
C PHE A 55 -6.85 -5.55 -7.72
N LEU A 56 -8.06 -5.49 -7.14
CA LEU A 56 -8.21 -5.22 -5.69
C LEU A 56 -7.71 -6.38 -4.83
N VAL A 57 -7.91 -7.62 -5.29
CA VAL A 57 -7.35 -8.81 -4.63
C VAL A 57 -5.83 -8.79 -4.72
N LEU A 58 -5.26 -8.46 -5.88
CA LEU A 58 -3.82 -8.29 -6.03
C LEU A 58 -3.27 -7.19 -5.12
N SER A 59 -3.97 -6.07 -5.00
CA SER A 59 -3.57 -4.95 -4.14
C SER A 59 -3.55 -5.35 -2.66
N PHE A 60 -4.57 -6.09 -2.21
CA PHE A 60 -4.64 -6.66 -0.87
C PHE A 60 -3.48 -7.64 -0.61
N LEU A 61 -3.20 -8.54 -1.55
CA LEU A 61 -2.09 -9.50 -1.45
C LEU A 61 -0.71 -8.81 -1.39
N ILE A 62 -0.49 -7.76 -2.19
CA ILE A 62 0.73 -6.97 -2.14
C ILE A 62 0.90 -6.34 -0.75
N GLY A 63 -0.19 -5.78 -0.20
CA GLY A 63 -0.21 -5.23 1.14
C GLY A 63 0.13 -6.27 2.22
N LEU A 64 -0.52 -7.44 2.19
CA LEU A 64 -0.24 -8.56 3.10
C LEU A 64 1.24 -8.95 3.09
N VAL A 65 1.81 -9.13 1.90
CA VAL A 65 3.20 -9.61 1.74
C VAL A 65 4.19 -8.55 2.21
N LEU A 66 3.97 -7.28 1.88
CA LEU A 66 4.92 -6.22 2.25
C LEU A 66 4.92 -5.96 3.76
N TYR A 67 3.76 -6.01 4.41
CA TYR A 67 3.67 -5.74 5.85
C TYR A 67 4.14 -6.91 6.72
N LEU A 68 4.54 -8.05 6.14
CA LEU A 68 5.32 -9.07 6.85
C LEU A 68 6.61 -8.48 7.44
N VAL A 69 7.21 -7.48 6.78
CA VAL A 69 8.41 -6.80 7.27
C VAL A 69 8.11 -5.97 8.52
N VAL A 70 6.92 -5.36 8.57
CA VAL A 70 6.44 -4.60 9.73
C VAL A 70 6.14 -5.55 10.87
N ALA A 71 5.37 -6.61 10.61
CA ALA A 71 5.07 -7.70 11.53
C ALA A 71 6.32 -8.31 12.17
N ALA A 72 7.38 -8.52 11.39
CA ALA A 72 8.65 -9.06 11.89
C ALA A 72 9.38 -8.08 12.83
N ASN A 73 9.18 -6.77 12.65
CA ASN A 73 9.78 -5.74 13.51
C ASN A 73 8.99 -5.51 14.81
N THR A 74 7.66 -5.57 14.75
CA THR A 74 6.79 -5.32 15.92
C THR A 74 6.53 -6.58 16.74
N GLY A 75 6.66 -7.76 16.13
CA GLY A 75 6.24 -9.05 16.68
C GLY A 75 4.73 -9.31 16.58
N GLN A 76 3.94 -8.39 16.01
CA GLN A 76 2.48 -8.47 15.93
C GLN A 76 2.01 -8.95 14.56
N TYR A 77 2.24 -10.23 14.26
CA TYR A 77 2.03 -10.79 12.93
C TYR A 77 0.60 -10.61 12.38
N LEU A 78 -0.41 -11.05 13.12
CA LEU A 78 -1.78 -11.04 12.59
C LEU A 78 -2.29 -9.61 12.35
N ASP A 79 -2.04 -8.70 13.29
CA ASP A 79 -2.56 -7.34 13.23
C ASP A 79 -1.87 -6.52 12.13
N ASP A 80 -0.54 -6.57 12.05
CA ASP A 80 0.23 -5.80 11.06
C ASP A 80 0.02 -6.32 9.64
N ILE A 81 -0.08 -7.64 9.47
CA ILE A 81 -0.36 -8.24 8.16
C ILE A 81 -1.75 -7.82 7.70
N LEU A 82 -2.77 -7.93 8.56
CA LEU A 82 -4.14 -7.52 8.21
C LEU A 82 -4.22 -6.02 7.93
N THR A 83 -3.53 -5.20 8.73
CA THR A 83 -3.39 -3.77 8.48
C THR A 83 -2.81 -3.53 7.10
N GLY A 84 -1.68 -4.17 6.76
CA GLY A 84 -1.08 -4.08 5.44
C GLY A 84 -2.00 -4.51 4.30
N GLY A 85 -2.78 -5.58 4.49
CA GLY A 85 -3.79 -6.00 3.53
C GLY A 85 -4.84 -4.92 3.28
N ILE A 86 -5.41 -4.36 4.36
CA ILE A 86 -6.40 -3.27 4.29
C ILE A 86 -5.78 -2.04 3.62
N THR A 87 -4.57 -1.66 4.00
CA THR A 87 -3.81 -0.56 3.38
C THR A 87 -3.62 -0.79 1.90
N GLY A 88 -3.17 -1.98 1.50
CA GLY A 88 -3.01 -2.34 0.09
C GLY A 88 -4.33 -2.23 -0.68
N LEU A 89 -5.45 -2.62 -0.07
CA LEU A 89 -6.77 -2.49 -0.68
C LEU A 89 -7.19 -1.02 -0.83
N LEU A 90 -6.95 -0.18 0.18
CA LEU A 90 -7.23 1.27 0.13
C LEU A 90 -6.37 1.97 -0.92
N ILE A 91 -5.08 1.63 -1.01
CA ILE A 91 -4.18 2.11 -2.07
C ILE A 91 -4.71 1.69 -3.42
N GLY A 92 -5.08 0.42 -3.60
CA GLY A 92 -5.63 -0.10 -4.85
C GLY A 92 -6.90 0.64 -5.28
N LEU A 93 -7.80 0.93 -4.34
CA LEU A 93 -8.95 1.78 -4.61
C LEU A 93 -8.52 3.18 -5.05
N GLY A 94 -7.63 3.84 -4.31
CA GLY A 94 -7.11 5.17 -4.65
C GLY A 94 -6.51 5.22 -6.05
N VAL A 95 -5.64 4.27 -6.40
CA VAL A 95 -5.06 4.15 -7.74
C VAL A 95 -6.15 3.95 -8.80
N LYS A 96 -7.12 3.06 -8.56
CA LYS A 96 -8.22 2.79 -9.51
C LYS A 96 -9.08 4.02 -9.76
N TYR A 97 -9.36 4.81 -8.74
CA TYR A 97 -10.17 6.04 -8.87
C TYR A 97 -9.38 7.17 -9.52
N MET A 98 -8.16 7.45 -9.07
CA MET A 98 -7.33 8.54 -9.59
C MET A 98 -6.80 8.27 -11.01
N ALA A 99 -6.54 7.01 -11.37
CA ALA A 99 -6.14 6.67 -12.74
C ALA A 99 -7.32 6.71 -13.73
N ARG A 100 -8.58 6.67 -13.27
CA ARG A 100 -9.77 6.86 -14.13
C ARG A 100 -10.01 8.32 -14.46
N THR A 101 -9.72 9.24 -13.54
CA THR A 101 -9.95 10.68 -13.73
C THR A 101 -9.02 11.31 -14.77
N GLU A 102 -7.91 10.67 -15.14
CA GLU A 102 -7.01 11.18 -16.20
C GLU A 102 -7.45 10.78 -17.63
N VAL A 103 -8.47 9.94 -17.79
CA VAL A 103 -8.94 9.42 -19.09
C VAL A 103 -10.24 10.11 -19.55
N ALA A 104 -10.76 11.06 -18.77
CA ALA A 104 -11.92 11.89 -19.11
C ALA A 104 -11.47 13.29 -19.54
#